data_AF-A0A533V066-F1
#
_entry.id   AF-A0A533V066-F1
#
_cell.length_a   1.000
_cell.length_b   1.000
_cell.length_c   1.000
_cell.angle_alpha   90.00
_cell.angle_beta   90.00
_cell.angle_gamma   90.00
#
_symmetry.space_group_name_H-M   'P 1'
#
loop_
_entity.id
_entity.type
_entity.pdbx_description
1 polymer ?
#
loop_
_entity_poly.entity_id
_entity_poly.type
_entity_poly.pdbx_seq_one_letter_code
_entity_poly.pdbx_strand_id
1 'polypeptide(L)'
;MLITSLKSALRSYHLEQNLLNLAKEYPDKFIITPLWKEYSHVIEFLDSGRCWAEMTDSGSMQEELLYFSNVLSLTVRLNTDRPETVFDARGNILIPPVNSSWITTLIDEAFNRKEGLGLELKKKRKIYGQPGMVSKNIVKIVKKEFENGDANFYPWLHQRIGLWKEKQNIDYM
;
A
#
# COMPACT_ATOMS: atom_id res chain seq x y z
N MET A 1 13.22 2.40 17.35
CA MET A 1 13.59 0.97 17.32
C MET A 1 13.04 0.39 16.02
N LEU A 2 13.82 -0.40 15.27
CA LEU A 2 13.28 -1.17 14.13
C LEU A 2 12.27 -2.20 14.64
N ILE A 3 11.32 -2.60 13.80
CA ILE A 3 10.36 -3.66 14.14
C ILE A 3 11.12 -4.97 14.46
N THR A 4 10.69 -5.68 15.49
CA THR A 4 11.36 -6.90 16.00
C THR A 4 11.58 -7.96 14.92
N SER A 5 10.61 -8.15 14.02
CA SER A 5 10.70 -9.11 12.92
C SER A 5 11.81 -8.75 11.92
N LEU A 6 11.85 -7.48 11.47
CA LEU A 6 12.90 -6.98 10.59
C LEU A 6 14.28 -7.13 11.23
N LYS A 7 14.41 -6.75 12.51
CA LYS A 7 15.66 -6.91 13.24
C LYS A 7 16.11 -8.37 13.33
N SER A 8 15.16 -9.28 13.57
CA SER A 8 15.42 -10.73 13.59
C SER A 8 15.92 -11.21 12.23
N ALA A 9 15.24 -10.85 11.14
CA ALA A 9 15.64 -11.22 9.79
C ALA A 9 17.05 -10.70 9.45
N LEU A 10 17.34 -9.41 9.71
CA LEU A 10 18.65 -8.82 9.46
C LEU A 10 19.79 -9.55 10.19
N ARG A 11 19.52 -10.09 11.40
CA ARG A 11 20.48 -10.91 12.14
C ARG A 11 20.67 -12.27 11.51
N SER A 12 19.58 -12.95 11.16
CA SER A 12 19.60 -14.26 10.52
C SER A 12 20.34 -14.25 9.19
N TYR A 13 20.22 -13.17 8.42
CA TYR A 13 20.94 -12.99 7.15
C TYR A 13 22.32 -12.31 7.30
N HIS A 14 22.78 -12.06 8.52
CA HIS A 14 24.06 -11.38 8.81
C HIS A 14 24.20 -9.99 8.16
N LEU A 15 23.09 -9.27 7.99
CA LEU A 15 23.02 -7.95 7.36
C LEU A 15 22.97 -6.78 8.37
N GLU A 16 22.66 -7.03 9.65
CA GLU A 16 22.53 -5.96 10.66
C GLU A 16 23.79 -5.10 10.76
N GLN A 17 24.97 -5.74 10.82
CA GLN A 17 26.24 -5.00 10.94
C GLN A 17 26.57 -4.21 9.66
N ASN A 18 26.24 -4.74 8.49
CA ASN A 18 26.47 -4.07 7.21
C ASN A 18 25.66 -2.77 7.13
N LEU A 19 24.38 -2.80 7.53
CA LEU A 19 23.54 -1.61 7.57
C LEU A 19 24.06 -0.57 8.56
N LEU A 20 24.48 -0.99 9.76
CA LEU A 20 25.06 -0.08 10.75
C LEU A 20 26.38 0.52 10.29
N ASN A 21 27.19 -0.23 9.55
CA ASN A 21 28.43 0.28 8.95
C ASN A 21 28.12 1.30 7.86
N LEU A 22 27.15 1.05 6.98
CA LEU A 22 26.72 2.00 5.95
C LEU A 22 26.25 3.33 6.56
N ALA A 23 25.50 3.30 7.66
CA ALA A 23 25.07 4.52 8.34
C ALA A 23 26.24 5.31 8.97
N LYS A 24 27.31 4.63 9.36
CA LYS A 24 28.53 5.27 9.87
C LYS A 24 29.43 5.80 8.76
N GLU A 25 29.52 5.08 7.65
CA GLU A 25 30.37 5.43 6.50
C GLU A 25 29.76 6.55 5.65
N TYR A 26 28.42 6.61 5.58
CA TYR A 26 27.68 7.58 4.76
C TYR A 26 26.61 8.35 5.57
N PRO A 27 26.99 9.06 6.65
CA PRO A 27 26.02 9.68 7.57
C PRO A 27 25.13 10.73 6.91
N ASP A 28 25.62 11.41 5.87
CA ASP A 28 24.87 12.44 5.13
C ASP A 28 23.97 11.88 4.02
N LYS A 29 24.09 10.59 3.69
CA LYS A 29 23.40 9.95 2.55
C LYS A 29 22.52 8.76 2.95
N PHE A 30 22.82 8.12 4.07
CA PHE A 30 22.12 6.93 4.53
C PHE A 30 21.72 7.07 6.00
N ILE A 31 20.42 7.02 6.25
CA ILE A 31 19.84 7.21 7.58
C ILE A 31 18.95 6.01 7.89
N ILE A 32 19.13 5.43 9.07
CA ILE A 32 18.24 4.40 9.61
C ILE A 32 17.38 5.06 10.70
N THR A 33 16.07 5.09 10.51
CA THR A 33 15.16 5.65 11.50
C THR A 33 14.55 4.56 12.38
N PRO A 34 14.12 4.89 13.62
CA PRO A 34 13.12 4.07 14.30
C PRO A 34 11.84 3.94 13.45
N LEU A 35 10.95 3.01 13.81
CA LEU A 35 9.57 3.05 13.32
C LEU A 35 8.96 4.43 13.60
N TRP A 36 8.30 5.00 12.60
CA TRP A 36 7.67 6.30 12.72
C TRP A 36 6.44 6.16 13.62
N LYS A 37 6.25 7.12 14.54
CA LYS A 37 5.22 7.00 15.59
C LYS A 37 3.81 6.91 15.02
N GLU A 38 3.56 7.63 13.94
CA GLU A 38 2.26 7.77 13.31
C GLU A 38 2.43 7.64 11.80
N TYR A 39 1.43 7.05 11.14
CA TYR A 39 1.44 6.93 9.68
C TYR A 39 1.37 8.28 8.98
N SER A 40 0.74 9.28 9.61
CA SER A 40 0.67 10.66 9.11
C SER A 40 2.06 11.26 8.84
N HIS A 41 3.07 10.91 9.62
CA HIS A 41 4.44 11.37 9.34
C HIS A 41 4.93 10.82 8.00
N VAL A 42 4.64 9.55 7.67
CA VAL A 42 5.03 8.92 6.39
C VAL A 42 4.42 9.70 5.23
N ILE A 43 3.13 9.99 5.34
CA ILE A 43 2.39 10.81 4.38
C ILE A 43 3.02 12.20 4.23
N GLU A 44 3.34 12.87 5.34
CA GLU A 44 4.00 14.18 5.32
C GLU A 44 5.34 14.14 4.57
N PHE A 45 6.17 13.12 4.81
CA PHE A 45 7.44 12.99 4.11
C PHE A 45 7.26 12.73 2.61
N LEU A 46 6.33 11.86 2.23
CA LEU A 46 6.01 11.58 0.83
C LEU A 46 5.47 12.83 0.11
N ASP A 47 4.67 13.65 0.79
CA ASP A 47 4.11 14.89 0.21
C ASP A 47 5.09 16.08 0.27
N SER A 48 6.12 16.03 1.12
CA SER A 48 7.06 17.14 1.35
C SER A 48 7.86 17.61 0.13
N GLY A 49 7.85 16.85 -0.97
CA GLY A 49 8.70 17.08 -2.14
C GLY A 49 10.18 16.73 -1.93
N ARG A 50 10.54 16.18 -0.77
CA ARG A 50 11.91 15.72 -0.45
C ARG A 50 12.14 14.25 -0.78
N CYS A 51 11.08 13.50 -1.07
CA CYS A 51 11.15 12.11 -1.49
C CYS A 51 11.04 12.03 -3.02
N TRP A 52 12.05 11.46 -3.67
CA TRP A 52 12.01 11.20 -5.12
C TRP A 52 11.33 9.87 -5.45
N ALA A 53 11.61 8.83 -4.66
CA ALA A 53 11.08 7.50 -4.87
C ALA A 53 10.93 6.75 -3.55
N GLU A 54 9.94 5.86 -3.49
CA GLU A 54 9.80 4.87 -2.44
C GLU A 54 9.99 3.47 -3.03
N MET A 55 10.94 2.73 -2.44
CA MET A 55 11.22 1.34 -2.77
C MET A 55 10.64 0.43 -1.70
N THR A 56 9.69 -0.42 -2.07
CA THR A 56 8.84 -1.15 -1.12
C THR A 56 8.36 -2.48 -1.69
N ASP A 57 8.09 -3.47 -0.85
CA ASP A 57 7.40 -4.71 -1.23
C ASP A 57 5.90 -4.69 -0.84
N SER A 58 5.44 -3.60 -0.21
CA SER A 58 4.06 -3.45 0.25
C SER A 58 3.07 -3.35 -0.91
N GLY A 59 1.98 -4.12 -0.83
CA GLY A 59 0.85 -4.02 -1.76
C GLY A 59 0.07 -2.71 -1.62
N SER A 60 -0.19 -2.25 -0.38
CA SER A 60 -0.97 -1.04 -0.13
C SER A 60 -0.27 0.21 -0.64
N MET A 61 1.06 0.28 -0.48
CA MET A 61 1.85 1.42 -0.94
C MET A 61 1.80 1.59 -2.45
N GLN A 62 1.60 0.52 -3.23
CA GLN A 62 1.41 0.62 -4.67
C GLN A 62 0.14 1.40 -5.04
N GLU A 63 -0.90 1.29 -4.22
CA GLU A 63 -2.16 2.03 -4.40
C GLU A 63 -2.02 3.48 -3.94
N GLU A 64 -1.41 3.67 -2.77
CA GLU A 64 -1.26 4.97 -2.12
C GLU A 64 -0.30 5.90 -2.86
N LEU A 65 0.82 5.38 -3.37
CA LEU A 65 1.84 6.14 -4.10
C LEU A 65 1.37 6.73 -5.43
N LEU A 66 0.21 6.31 -5.93
CA LEU A 66 -0.43 6.97 -7.07
C LEU A 66 -0.96 8.38 -6.73
N TYR A 67 -1.20 8.66 -5.45
CA TYR A 67 -1.70 9.96 -5.01
C TYR A 67 -0.59 10.98 -4.74
N PHE A 68 0.66 10.52 -4.63
CA PHE A 68 1.86 11.36 -4.47
C PHE A 68 2.51 11.62 -5.83
N SER A 69 2.27 12.81 -6.38
CA SER A 69 2.70 13.18 -7.73
C SER A 69 4.22 13.28 -7.92
N ASN A 70 4.97 13.46 -6.84
CA ASN A 70 6.43 13.67 -6.89
C ASN A 70 7.25 12.43 -6.51
N VAL A 71 6.60 11.35 -6.03
CA VAL A 71 7.30 10.17 -5.51
C VAL A 71 7.12 8.99 -6.46
N LEU A 72 8.19 8.46 -7.06
CA LEU A 72 8.12 7.24 -7.86
C LEU A 72 7.87 6.00 -6.99
N SER A 73 6.96 5.11 -7.40
CA SER A 73 6.77 3.82 -6.74
C SER A 73 7.66 2.77 -7.39
N LEU A 74 8.51 2.13 -6.59
CA LEU A 74 9.45 1.08 -6.99
C LEU A 74 9.14 -0.20 -6.19
N THR A 75 8.39 -1.11 -6.79
CA THR A 75 7.94 -2.33 -6.10
C THR A 75 8.99 -3.45 -6.20
N VAL A 76 9.57 -3.85 -5.08
CA VAL A 76 10.61 -4.88 -5.02
C VAL A 76 10.00 -6.29 -4.97
N ARG A 77 9.34 -6.69 -6.06
CA ARG A 77 8.71 -8.00 -6.21
C ARG A 77 8.88 -8.52 -7.64
N LEU A 78 8.81 -9.85 -7.81
CA LEU A 78 8.77 -10.48 -9.13
C LEU A 78 7.46 -10.21 -9.87
N ASN A 79 6.36 -10.08 -9.13
CA ASN A 79 5.02 -9.83 -9.64
C ASN A 79 4.25 -8.91 -8.68
N THR A 80 3.11 -8.42 -9.13
CA THR A 80 2.17 -7.67 -8.29
C THR A 80 0.74 -8.14 -8.52
N ASP A 81 -0.04 -8.13 -7.46
CA ASP A 81 -1.48 -8.28 -7.42
C ASP A 81 -2.22 -6.98 -7.78
N ARG A 82 -1.49 -5.92 -8.14
CA ARG A 82 -1.98 -4.62 -8.62
C ARG A 82 -1.43 -4.26 -10.01
N PRO A 83 -1.62 -5.10 -11.04
CA PRO A 83 -1.10 -4.85 -12.39
C PRO A 83 -1.54 -3.51 -12.98
N GLU A 84 -2.73 -3.03 -12.62
CA GLU A 84 -3.29 -1.73 -13.01
C GLU A 84 -2.40 -0.55 -12.61
N THR A 85 -1.61 -0.67 -11.53
CA THR A 85 -0.66 0.38 -11.10
C THR A 85 0.51 0.54 -12.07
N VAL A 86 0.88 -0.55 -12.74
CA VAL A 86 1.98 -0.63 -13.70
C VAL A 86 1.49 -0.26 -15.10
N PHE A 87 0.41 -0.92 -15.57
CA PHE A 87 -0.04 -0.79 -16.96
C PHE A 87 -0.96 0.42 -17.21
N ASP A 88 -1.97 0.63 -16.36
CA ASP A 88 -3.02 1.62 -16.60
C ASP A 88 -2.66 2.97 -15.98
N ALA A 89 -2.29 2.97 -14.70
CA ALA A 89 -1.93 4.18 -13.98
C ALA A 89 -0.52 4.68 -14.34
N ARG A 90 0.34 3.78 -14.82
CA ARG A 90 1.75 4.05 -15.14
C ARG A 90 2.39 4.87 -14.02
N GLY A 91 2.30 4.35 -12.80
CA GLY A 91 2.84 5.02 -11.62
C GLY A 91 3.78 4.17 -10.77
N ASN A 92 3.95 2.90 -11.13
CA ASN A 92 4.74 1.92 -10.40
C ASN A 92 5.67 1.15 -11.35
N ILE A 93 6.92 0.94 -10.93
CA ILE A 93 7.90 0.07 -11.60
C ILE A 93 8.09 -1.18 -10.75
N LEU A 94 7.99 -2.35 -11.37
CA LEU A 94 8.47 -3.58 -10.73
C LEU A 94 9.99 -3.63 -10.80
N ILE A 95 10.63 -3.81 -9.65
CA ILE A 95 12.06 -3.99 -9.47
C ILE A 95 12.28 -5.44 -8.98
N PRO A 96 12.42 -6.42 -9.89
CA PRO A 96 12.57 -7.82 -9.51
C PRO A 96 13.83 -8.02 -8.64
N PRO A 97 13.74 -8.60 -7.43
CA PRO A 97 14.89 -8.81 -6.55
C PRO A 97 15.72 -10.03 -7.00
N VAL A 98 16.21 -10.02 -8.24
CA VAL A 98 16.99 -11.12 -8.83
C VAL A 98 18.40 -11.13 -8.24
N ASN A 99 19.05 -9.96 -8.18
CA ASN A 99 20.34 -9.75 -7.52
C ASN A 99 20.57 -8.24 -7.29
N SER A 100 21.61 -7.89 -6.53
CA SER A 100 21.93 -6.50 -6.18
C SER A 100 22.20 -5.62 -7.40
N SER A 101 22.99 -6.11 -8.37
CA SER A 101 23.33 -5.35 -9.58
C SER A 101 22.09 -5.03 -10.44
N TRP A 102 21.12 -5.94 -10.46
CA TRP A 102 19.87 -5.74 -11.20
C TRP A 102 19.02 -4.65 -10.57
N ILE A 103 18.87 -4.68 -9.25
CA ILE A 103 18.15 -3.65 -8.49
C ILE A 103 18.78 -2.27 -8.73
N THR A 104 20.10 -2.15 -8.55
CA THR A 104 20.79 -0.87 -8.71
C THR A 104 20.71 -0.35 -10.14
N THR A 105 20.86 -1.22 -11.14
CA THR A 105 20.76 -0.82 -12.56
C THR A 105 19.37 -0.28 -12.89
N LEU A 106 18.30 -0.94 -12.44
CA LEU A 106 16.94 -0.46 -12.70
C LEU A 106 16.64 0.87 -11.99
N ILE A 107 17.15 1.06 -10.78
CA ILE A 107 17.01 2.33 -10.04
C ILE A 107 17.78 3.45 -10.75
N ASP A 108 19.01 3.19 -11.18
CA ASP A 108 19.81 4.16 -11.92
C ASP A 108 19.16 4.53 -13.25
N GLU A 109 18.60 3.56 -13.98
CA GLU A 109 17.86 3.84 -15.21
C GLU A 109 16.59 4.65 -14.93
N ALA A 110 15.85 4.35 -13.86
CA ALA A 110 14.66 5.11 -13.45
C ALA A 110 15.00 6.53 -12.99
N PHE A 111 16.16 6.74 -12.35
CA PHE A 111 16.61 8.05 -11.89
C PHE A 111 17.11 8.93 -13.04
N ASN A 112 17.96 8.38 -13.90
CA ASN A 112 18.64 9.15 -14.95
C ASN A 112 17.71 9.51 -16.11
N ARG A 113 16.73 8.65 -16.42
CA ARG A 113 15.77 8.93 -17.47
C ARG A 113 14.56 9.68 -16.89
N LYS A 114 14.47 10.98 -17.19
CA LYS A 114 13.29 11.82 -16.86
C LYS A 114 11.96 11.22 -17.33
N GLU A 115 12.00 10.39 -18.37
CA GLU A 115 10.87 9.65 -18.96
C GLU A 115 11.28 8.20 -19.31
N GLY A 116 12.03 7.53 -18.42
CA GLY A 116 12.49 6.15 -18.63
C GLY A 116 11.52 5.11 -18.13
N LEU A 117 11.49 3.96 -18.80
CA LEU A 117 10.65 2.81 -18.48
C LEU A 117 9.13 3.05 -18.68
N GLY A 118 8.77 4.06 -19.48
CA GLY A 118 7.38 4.33 -19.86
C GLY A 118 6.57 5.11 -18.83
N LEU A 119 7.25 5.77 -17.88
CA LEU A 119 6.63 6.51 -16.79
C LEU A 119 6.89 8.01 -16.90
N GLU A 120 5.83 8.77 -16.70
CA GLU A 120 5.90 10.20 -16.45
C GLU A 120 5.36 10.46 -15.03
N LEU A 121 6.26 10.78 -14.09
CA LEU A 121 5.93 10.94 -12.66
C LEU A 121 4.75 11.90 -12.43
N LYS A 122 4.65 12.96 -13.23
CA LYS A 122 3.59 13.96 -13.13
C LYS A 122 2.27 13.55 -13.79
N LYS A 123 2.23 12.48 -14.58
CA LYS A 123 1.04 12.01 -15.32
C LYS A 123 0.43 10.74 -14.74
N LYS A 124 0.81 10.34 -13.52
CA LYS A 124 0.21 9.20 -12.83
C LYS A 124 -1.30 9.34 -12.75
N ARG A 125 -2.01 8.28 -13.16
CA ARG A 125 -3.48 8.26 -13.11
C ARG A 125 -3.93 7.76 -11.75
N LYS A 126 -4.76 8.53 -11.06
CA LYS A 126 -5.39 8.15 -9.78
C LYS A 126 -6.56 7.21 -10.06
N ILE A 127 -6.31 5.91 -10.03
CA ILE A 127 -7.29 4.88 -10.44
C ILE A 127 -8.12 4.29 -9.30
N TYR A 128 -7.67 4.37 -8.04
CA TYR A 128 -8.41 3.85 -6.87
C TYR A 128 -9.46 4.84 -6.31
N GLY A 129 -9.91 5.78 -7.14
CA GLY A 129 -10.91 6.77 -6.79
C GLY A 129 -10.36 7.99 -6.05
N GLN A 130 -11.16 8.55 -5.16
CA GLN A 130 -10.80 9.70 -4.34
C GLN A 130 -10.78 9.30 -2.86
N PRO A 131 -9.71 9.65 -2.11
CA PRO A 131 -9.65 9.38 -0.69
C PRO A 131 -10.91 9.86 0.05
N GLY A 132 -11.46 9.01 0.90
CA GLY A 132 -12.67 9.32 1.69
C GLY A 132 -14.02 9.22 0.96
N MET A 133 -14.05 8.95 -0.35
CA MET A 133 -15.31 8.77 -1.08
C MET A 133 -15.83 7.34 -1.00
N VAL A 134 -14.95 6.34 -0.89
CA VAL A 134 -15.33 4.93 -0.78
C VAL A 134 -16.17 4.67 0.48
N SER A 135 -15.78 5.23 1.63
CA SER A 135 -16.54 5.08 2.88
C SER A 135 -17.95 5.67 2.77
N LYS A 136 -18.11 6.84 2.14
CA LYS A 136 -19.43 7.44 1.88
C LYS A 136 -20.30 6.56 0.99
N ASN A 137 -19.72 5.98 -0.05
CA ASN A 137 -20.44 5.09 -0.96
C ASN A 137 -20.88 3.80 -0.25
N ILE A 138 -20.00 3.21 0.58
CA ILE A 138 -20.34 2.03 1.39
C ILE A 138 -21.49 2.36 2.33
N VAL A 139 -21.41 3.46 3.10
CA VAL A 139 -22.49 3.88 4.01
C VAL A 139 -23.79 4.11 3.27
N LYS A 140 -23.74 4.76 2.09
CA LYS A 140 -24.92 5.00 1.26
C LYS A 140 -25.57 3.70 0.79
N ILE A 141 -24.77 2.73 0.33
CA ILE A 141 -25.27 1.42 -0.11
C ILE A 141 -25.90 0.69 1.07
N VAL A 142 -25.16 0.56 2.17
CA VAL A 142 -25.65 -0.13 3.38
C VAL A 142 -26.95 0.50 3.88
N LYS A 143 -27.01 1.83 3.97
CA LYS A 143 -28.23 2.55 4.40
C LYS A 143 -29.41 2.27 3.46
N LYS A 144 -29.19 2.34 2.14
CA LYS A 144 -30.23 2.07 1.15
C LYS A 144 -30.79 0.65 1.32
N GLU A 145 -29.93 -0.34 1.50
CA GLU A 145 -30.38 -1.73 1.65
C GLU A 145 -31.11 -1.97 2.99
N PHE A 146 -30.73 -1.28 4.07
CA PHE A 146 -31.53 -1.24 5.30
C PHE A 146 -32.91 -0.60 5.10
N GLU A 147 -32.99 0.52 4.36
CA GLU A 147 -34.25 1.24 4.11
C GLU A 147 -35.20 0.47 3.16
N ASN A 148 -34.66 -0.31 2.23
CA ASN A 148 -35.46 -1.13 1.31
C ASN A 148 -36.19 -2.30 2.02
N GLY A 149 -35.81 -2.64 3.26
CA GLY A 149 -36.51 -3.64 4.07
C GLY A 149 -36.39 -5.08 3.57
N ASP A 150 -35.44 -5.39 2.69
CA ASP A 150 -35.22 -6.77 2.21
C ASP A 150 -34.57 -7.62 3.31
N ALA A 151 -35.38 -8.47 3.96
CA ALA A 151 -34.93 -9.40 4.99
C ALA A 151 -33.86 -10.40 4.49
N ASN A 152 -33.75 -10.62 3.17
CA ASN A 152 -32.73 -11.48 2.57
C ASN A 152 -31.37 -10.80 2.38
N PHE A 153 -31.29 -9.47 2.52
CA PHE A 153 -30.02 -8.76 2.51
C PHE A 153 -29.26 -8.94 3.84
N TYR A 154 -30.00 -9.12 4.94
CA TYR A 154 -29.45 -9.37 6.28
C TYR A 154 -30.01 -10.64 6.90
N PRO A 155 -29.73 -11.85 6.36
CA PRO A 155 -29.94 -13.02 7.16
C PRO A 155 -28.90 -12.92 8.29
N TRP A 156 -29.38 -12.65 9.50
CA TRP A 156 -28.58 -12.78 10.71
C TRP A 156 -27.87 -14.13 10.68
N LEU A 157 -26.70 -14.27 11.30
CA LEU A 157 -25.96 -15.55 11.24
C LEU A 157 -26.89 -16.73 11.53
N HIS A 158 -27.72 -16.63 12.58
CA HIS A 158 -28.72 -17.61 12.96
C HIS A 158 -29.83 -17.86 11.90
N GLN A 159 -30.18 -16.89 11.06
CA GLN A 159 -31.07 -17.07 9.92
C GLN A 159 -30.34 -17.75 8.75
N ARG A 160 -29.05 -17.43 8.50
CA ARG A 160 -28.24 -18.08 7.45
C ARG A 160 -28.00 -19.55 7.71
N ILE A 161 -27.76 -19.93 8.96
CA ILE A 161 -27.52 -21.33 9.35
C ILE A 161 -28.81 -22.06 9.77
N GLY A 162 -29.99 -21.47 9.52
CA GLY A 162 -31.28 -22.12 9.76
C GLY A 162 -31.62 -22.40 11.23
N LEU A 163 -30.97 -21.70 12.16
CA LEU A 163 -31.19 -21.86 13.61
C LEU A 163 -32.40 -21.05 14.11
N TRP A 164 -32.86 -20.05 13.37
CA TRP A 164 -34.00 -19.23 13.75
C TRP A 164 -35.29 -19.76 13.14
N LYS A 165 -36.14 -20.34 13.98
CA LYS A 165 -37.46 -20.85 13.64
C LYS A 165 -38.50 -20.09 14.46
N GLU A 166 -38.73 -18.82 14.15
CA GLU A 166 -39.92 -18.15 14.69
C GLU A 166 -41.15 -18.76 14.04
N LYS A 167 -41.89 -19.57 14.81
CA LYS A 167 -43.32 -19.75 14.54
C LYS A 167 -43.96 -18.39 14.81
N GLN A 168 -44.36 -17.67 13.76
CA GLN A 168 -45.31 -16.57 13.90
C GLN A 168 -46.55 -17.10 14.60
N ASN A 169 -46.68 -16.79 15.89
CA ASN A 169 -47.92 -16.77 16.67
C ASN A 169 -47.57 -16.22 18.05
N ILE A 170 -47.44 -14.90 18.13
CA ILE A 170 -47.81 -14.19 19.34
C ILE A 170 -48.98 -13.31 18.93
N ASP A 171 -50.19 -13.88 19.03
CA ASP A 171 -51.41 -13.09 19.12
C ASP A 171 -51.29 -12.24 20.39
N TYR A 172 -51.18 -10.93 20.21
CA TYR A 172 -51.43 -10.00 21.31
C TYR A 172 -52.95 -9.98 21.55
N MET A 173 -53.39 -10.70 22.59
CA MET A 173 -54.61 -10.35 23.33
C MET A 173 -54.25 -9.40 24.46
#